data_AF-A0A3C0ILK0-F1
#
_entry.id   AF-A0A3C0ILK0-F1
#
_cell.length_a   1.000
_cell.length_b   1.000
_cell.length_c   1.000
_cell.angle_alpha   90.00
_cell.angle_beta   90.00
_cell.angle_gamma   90.00
#
_symmetry.space_group_name_H-M   'P 1'
#
loop_
_entity.id
_entity.type
_entity.pdbx_description
1 polymer ?
#
loop_
_entity_poly.entity_id
_entity_poly.type
_entity_poly.pdbx_seq_one_letter_code
_entity_poly.pdbx_strand_id
1 'polypeptide(L)'
;LAYFAQPHQYQTASTAQHSISFFVDAVNGQVYSHKDIEHYFKRLNISPTPMHYEPLNNQQIIHKLAEELSQCFSTPHQAYKKEELEQIAALLANQMR
;
A
#
# COMPACT_ATOMS: atom_id res chain seq x y z
N LEU A 1 3.97 0.99 2.99
CA LEU A 1 3.24 -0.27 3.29
C LEU A 1 3.49 -0.66 4.73
N ALA A 2 2.49 -1.13 5.47
CA ALA A 2 2.66 -1.57 6.86
C ALA A 2 2.98 -3.08 6.91
N TYR A 3 3.95 -3.46 7.75
CA TYR A 3 4.29 -4.86 8.01
C TYR A 3 3.73 -5.29 9.37
N PHE A 4 3.11 -6.47 9.41
CA PHE A 4 2.49 -7.05 10.59
C PHE A 4 3.14 -8.41 10.86
N ALA A 5 3.70 -8.60 12.06
CA ALA A 5 4.35 -9.85 12.45
C ALA A 5 3.35 -11.00 12.67
N GLN A 6 2.08 -10.68 12.91
CA GLN A 6 1.01 -11.66 13.08
C GLN A 6 0.01 -11.62 11.91
N PRO A 7 -0.63 -12.75 11.57
CA PRO A 7 -1.60 -12.81 10.49
C PRO A 7 -2.73 -11.80 10.65
N HIS A 8 -3.09 -11.12 9.56
CA HIS A 8 -4.12 -10.08 9.52
C HIS A 8 -5.53 -10.54 9.97
N GLN A 9 -5.76 -11.86 9.99
CA GLN A 9 -7.07 -12.49 10.26
C GLN A 9 -7.63 -12.22 11.66
N TYR A 10 -6.84 -11.62 12.57
CA TYR A 10 -7.23 -11.37 13.97
C TYR A 10 -7.24 -9.89 14.37
N GLN A 11 -7.05 -8.95 13.43
CA GLN A 11 -6.93 -7.53 13.76
C GLN A 11 -8.17 -6.74 13.33
N THR A 12 -8.79 -6.07 14.30
CA THR A 12 -9.78 -5.02 14.04
C THR A 12 -9.08 -3.71 13.67
N ALA A 13 -9.76 -2.82 12.93
CA ALA A 13 -9.19 -1.52 12.52
C ALA A 13 -8.65 -0.68 13.70
N SER A 14 -9.25 -0.78 14.89
CA SER A 14 -8.79 -0.08 16.10
C SER A 14 -7.53 -0.69 16.73
N THR A 15 -7.28 -1.98 16.52
CA THR A 15 -6.09 -2.69 17.01
C THR A 15 -4.96 -2.75 15.98
N ALA A 16 -5.27 -2.51 14.70
CA ALA A 16 -4.33 -2.66 13.59
C ALA A 16 -3.09 -1.77 13.76
N GLN A 17 -3.27 -0.49 14.10
CA GLN A 17 -2.15 0.45 14.25
C GLN A 17 -1.08 -0.01 15.26
N HIS A 18 -1.51 -0.54 16.41
CA HIS A 18 -0.60 -1.03 17.46
C HIS A 18 0.08 -2.35 17.10
N SER A 19 -0.47 -3.09 16.14
CA SER A 19 0.06 -4.38 15.69
C SER A 19 1.02 -4.29 14.50
N ILE A 20 1.14 -3.10 13.90
CA ILE A 20 2.17 -2.82 12.89
C ILE A 20 3.53 -2.91 13.59
N SER A 21 4.46 -3.64 13.00
CA SER A 21 5.84 -3.73 13.53
C SER A 21 6.72 -2.63 12.95
N PHE A 22 6.57 -2.34 11.66
CA PHE A 22 7.25 -1.25 10.95
C PHE A 22 6.55 -0.96 9.62
N PHE A 23 6.95 0.12 8.97
CA PHE A 23 6.50 0.48 7.63
C PHE A 23 7.65 0.35 6.64
N VAL A 24 7.33 0.05 5.39
CA VAL A 24 8.30 -0.10 4.29
C VAL A 24 7.91 0.86 3.16
N ASP A 25 8.90 1.61 2.66
CA ASP A 25 8.78 2.35 1.41
C ASP A 25 8.73 1.38 0.23
N ALA A 26 7.71 1.52 -0.62
CA ALA A 26 7.56 0.67 -1.80
C ALA A 26 8.62 0.97 -2.89
N VAL A 27 9.27 2.13 -2.86
CA VAL A 27 10.22 2.56 -3.91
C VAL A 27 11.63 2.04 -3.66
N ASN A 28 12.12 2.16 -2.43
CA ASN A 28 13.52 1.85 -2.09
C ASN A 28 13.65 0.78 -0.99
N GLY A 29 12.54 0.27 -0.44
CA GLY A 29 12.56 -0.73 0.63
C GLY A 29 12.98 -0.21 1.99
N GLN A 30 13.13 1.11 2.17
CA GLN A 30 13.51 1.72 3.44
C GLN A 30 12.47 1.41 4.51
N VAL A 31 12.95 1.02 5.68
CA VAL A 31 12.12 0.74 6.86
C VAL A 31 11.93 2.01 7.67
N TYR A 32 10.70 2.22 8.15
CA TYR A 32 10.27 3.35 8.97
C TYR A 32 9.54 2.88 10.23
N SER A 33 9.78 3.59 11.34
CA SER A 33 9.04 3.40 12.60
C SER A 33 7.70 4.14 12.60
N HIS A 34 6.83 3.88 13.59
CA HIS A 34 5.61 4.66 13.79
C HIS A 34 5.88 6.15 13.94
N LYS A 35 6.94 6.52 14.66
CA LYS A 35 7.33 7.93 14.86
C LYS A 35 7.71 8.61 13.55
N ASP A 36 8.37 7.90 12.64
CA ASP A 36 8.71 8.43 11.32
C ASP A 36 7.47 8.72 10.48
N ILE A 37 6.47 7.82 10.53
CA ILE A 37 5.18 8.00 9.85
C ILE A 37 4.36 9.14 10.48
N GLU A 38 4.34 9.27 11.81
CA GLU A 38 3.69 10.39 12.49
C GLU A 38 4.31 11.72 12.09
N HIS A 39 5.65 11.80 12.05
CA HIS A 39 6.36 12.98 11.57
C HIS A 39 6.07 13.25 10.09
N TYR A 40 5.97 12.22 9.26
CA TYR A 40 5.62 12.34 7.86
C TYR A 40 4.22 12.96 7.68
N PHE A 41 3.20 12.45 8.37
CA PHE A 41 1.85 13.03 8.33
C PHE A 41 1.81 14.48 8.81
N LYS A 42 2.53 14.80 9.89
CA LYS A 42 2.64 16.19 10.38
C LYS A 42 3.24 17.13 9.33
N ARG A 43 4.30 16.71 8.63
CA ARG A 43 4.91 17.52 7.54
C ARG A 43 3.94 17.77 6.38
N LEU A 44 3.06 16.82 6.09
CA LEU A 44 2.04 16.94 5.05
C LEU A 44 0.74 17.62 5.53
N ASN A 45 0.66 17.98 6.82
CA ASN A 45 -0.55 18.49 7.46
C ASN A 45 -1.76 17.54 7.29
N ILE A 46 -1.52 16.24 7.32
CA ILE A 46 -2.53 15.18 7.22
C ILE A 46 -2.85 14.68 8.62
N SER A 47 -4.14 14.61 8.97
CA SER A 47 -4.57 13.91 10.19
C SER A 47 -4.62 12.41 9.94
N PRO A 48 -3.93 11.58 10.75
CA PRO A 48 -3.98 10.13 10.59
C PRO A 48 -5.39 9.63 10.85
N THR A 49 -5.89 8.80 9.94
CA THR A 49 -7.19 8.12 10.07
C THR A 49 -6.98 6.60 10.11
N PRO A 50 -7.91 5.82 10.70
CA PRO A 50 -7.77 4.36 10.77
C PRO A 50 -7.50 3.68 9.42
N MET A 51 -8.03 4.23 8.32
CA MET A 51 -7.80 3.70 6.96
C MET A 51 -6.32 3.73 6.55
N HIS A 52 -5.50 4.64 7.10
CA HIS A 52 -4.06 4.70 6.81
C HIS A 52 -3.28 3.52 7.41
N TYR A 53 -3.88 2.79 8.34
CA TYR A 53 -3.27 1.66 9.06
C TYR A 53 -3.98 0.34 8.76
N GLU A 54 -4.94 0.33 7.84
CA GLU A 54 -5.68 -0.86 7.49
C GLU A 54 -4.73 -1.91 6.87
N PRO A 55 -4.72 -3.15 7.40
CA PRO A 55 -3.88 -4.20 6.84
C PRO A 55 -4.38 -4.56 5.44
N LEU A 56 -3.44 -4.59 4.49
CA LEU A 56 -3.70 -5.07 3.14
C LEU A 56 -3.20 -6.51 3.01
N ASN A 57 -4.02 -7.38 2.43
CA ASN A 57 -3.58 -8.71 2.02
C ASN A 57 -2.67 -8.64 0.79
N ASN A 58 -2.00 -9.75 0.46
CA ASN A 58 -1.04 -9.78 -0.64
C ASN A 58 -1.64 -9.37 -2.00
N GLN A 59 -2.89 -9.76 -2.30
CA GLN A 59 -3.55 -9.39 -3.55
C GLN A 59 -3.85 -7.89 -3.59
N GLN A 60 -4.33 -7.31 -2.48
CA GLN A 60 -4.55 -5.87 -2.31
C GLN A 60 -3.25 -5.08 -2.50
N ILE A 61 -2.14 -5.57 -1.94
CA ILE A 61 -0.82 -4.93 -2.10
C ILE A 61 -0.42 -4.94 -3.58
N ILE A 62 -0.48 -6.10 -4.25
CA ILE A 62 -0.08 -6.21 -5.67
C ILE A 62 -0.99 -5.34 -6.55
N HIS A 63 -2.30 -5.35 -6.32
CA HIS A 63 -3.25 -4.49 -7.02
C HIS A 63 -2.86 -3.02 -6.90
N LYS A 64 -2.70 -2.54 -5.66
CA LYS A 64 -2.36 -1.14 -5.38
C LYS A 64 -1.05 -0.73 -6.04
N LEU A 65 -0.01 -1.57 -5.94
CA LEU A 65 1.29 -1.26 -6.52
C LEU A 65 1.26 -1.28 -8.06
N ALA A 66 0.50 -2.19 -8.66
CA ALA A 66 0.34 -2.24 -10.12
C ALA A 66 -0.38 -0.99 -10.66
N GLU A 67 -1.44 -0.51 -9.97
CA GLU A 67 -2.12 0.74 -10.33
C GLU A 67 -1.21 1.95 -10.24
N GLU A 68 -0.47 2.12 -9.14
CA GLU A 68 0.43 3.25 -8.97
C GLU A 68 1.58 3.22 -10.00
N LEU A 69 2.13 2.03 -10.27
CA LEU A 69 3.20 1.85 -11.25
C LEU A 69 2.73 2.10 -12.68
N SER A 70 1.47 1.76 -13.03
CA SER A 70 0.95 2.00 -14.37
C SER A 70 0.91 3.48 -14.72
N GLN A 71 0.65 4.35 -13.74
CA GLN A 71 0.62 5.81 -13.92
C GLN A 71 1.99 6.42 -14.24
N CYS A 72 3.09 5.71 -13.93
CA CYS A 72 4.44 6.13 -14.28
C CYS A 72 4.74 6.00 -15.78
N PHE A 73 3.95 5.23 -16.55
CA PHE A 73 4.13 5.01 -17.98
C PHE A 73 3.19 5.90 -18.80
N SER A 74 3.62 7.14 -19.05
CA SER A 74 2.83 8.16 -19.76
C SER A 74 3.24 8.38 -21.22
N THR A 75 4.33 7.76 -21.69
CA THR A 75 4.83 7.95 -23.05
C THR A 75 4.26 6.92 -24.03
N PRO A 76 4.02 7.28 -25.30
CA PRO A 76 3.44 6.34 -26.29
C PRO A 76 4.23 5.04 -26.47
N HIS A 77 5.57 5.10 -26.41
CA HIS A 77 6.43 3.90 -26.51
C HIS A 77 6.33 2.95 -25.30
N GLN A 78 5.75 3.41 -24.19
CA GLN A 78 5.58 2.63 -22.96
C GLN A 78 4.11 2.31 -22.69
N ALA A 79 3.19 2.65 -23.61
CA ALA A 79 1.76 2.43 -23.43
C ALA A 79 1.43 0.96 -23.11
N TYR A 80 2.11 0.02 -23.77
CA TYR A 80 1.92 -1.42 -23.52
C TYR A 80 2.18 -1.79 -22.04
N LYS A 81 3.17 -1.18 -21.37
CA LYS A 81 3.47 -1.46 -19.95
C LYS A 81 2.35 -0.98 -19.05
N LYS A 82 1.78 0.19 -19.36
CA LYS A 82 0.62 0.72 -18.65
C LYS A 82 -0.56 -0.23 -18.79
N GLU A 83 -0.88 -0.62 -20.03
CA GLU A 83 -2.00 -1.52 -20.32
C GLU A 83 -1.86 -2.88 -19.64
N GLU A 84 -0.67 -3.49 -19.67
CA GLU A 84 -0.41 -4.76 -18.98
C GLU A 84 -0.56 -4.65 -17.46
N LEU A 85 -0.07 -3.57 -16.85
CA LEU A 85 -0.22 -3.34 -15.40
C LEU A 85 -1.67 -3.08 -15.00
N GLU A 86 -2.43 -2.32 -15.81
CA GLU A 86 -3.85 -2.10 -15.60
C GLU A 86 -4.66 -3.40 -15.73
N GLN A 87 -4.29 -4.28 -16.67
CA GLN A 87 -4.89 -5.61 -16.78
C GLN A 87 -4.61 -6.48 -15.55
N ILE A 88 -3.38 -6.48 -15.04
CA ILE A 88 -3.03 -7.20 -13.80
C ILE A 88 -3.85 -6.68 -12.62
N ALA A 89 -3.95 -5.35 -12.45
CA ALA A 89 -4.76 -4.76 -11.40
C ALA A 89 -6.24 -5.18 -11.53
N ALA A 90 -6.81 -5.10 -12.73
CA ALA A 90 -8.20 -5.50 -12.99
C ALA A 90 -8.47 -6.99 -12.69
N LEU A 91 -7.53 -7.87 -13.01
CA LEU A 91 -7.64 -9.30 -12.69
C LEU A 91 -7.71 -9.53 -11.18
N LEU A 92 -6.87 -8.84 -10.41
CA LEU A 92 -6.85 -8.95 -8.95
C LEU A 92 -8.12 -8.38 -8.31
N ALA A 93 -8.64 -7.26 -8.82
CA ALA A 93 -9.87 -6.66 -8.33
C ALA A 93 -11.08 -7.61 -8.45
N ASN A 94 -11.14 -8.39 -9.53
CA ASN A 94 -12.23 -9.35 -9.76
C ASN A 94 -12.18 -10.57 -8.83
N GLN A 95 -11.01 -10.91 -8.30
CA GLN A 95 -10.85 -12.02 -7.35
C GLN A 95 -11.17 -11.62 -5.90
N MET A 96 -11.28 -10.32 -5.63
CA MET A 96 -11.53 -9.75 -4.31
C MET A 96 -13.03 -9.49 -4.02
N ARG A 97 -13.93 -9.89 -4.94
CA ARG A 97 -15.39 -9.80 -4.79
C ARG A 97 -15.98 -11.03 -4.13
#